data_AF-A0A318PI62-F1
#
_entry.id   AF-A0A318PI62-F1
#
_cell.length_a   1.000
_cell.length_b   1.000
_cell.length_c   1.000
_cell.angle_alpha   90.00
_cell.angle_beta   90.00
_cell.angle_gamma   90.00
#
_symmetry.space_group_name_H-M   'P 1'
#
loop_
_entity.id
_entity.type
_entity.pdbx_description
1 polymer ?
#
loop_
_entity_poly.entity_id
_entity_poly.type
_entity_poly.pdbx_seq_one_letter_code
_entity_poly.pdbx_strand_id
1 'polypeptide(L)'
;MENSPYKEIQMDVCHRFRAPYYDCGWNLKLGISRNVRTGLLPIRGVRTPPENGTSGWYIWAGEEMSQAEDFFVPLHTRHIPHWCKIVIPYLGLAPGWRFIVTPDYEDVWHKDNTEE
;
A
#
# COMPACT_ATOMS: atom_id res chain seq x y z
N MET A 1 7.32 22.60 -0.42
CA MET A 1 7.04 21.19 -0.11
C MET A 1 5.53 21.04 -0.08
N GLU A 2 4.94 20.48 -1.14
CA GLU A 2 3.50 20.20 -1.16
C GLU A 2 3.24 19.11 -0.12
N ASN A 3 2.62 19.50 1.00
CA ASN A 3 2.09 18.52 1.93
C ASN A 3 0.95 17.79 1.21
N SER A 4 1.08 16.47 1.07
CA SER A 4 -0.02 15.66 0.55
C SER A 4 -1.27 15.86 1.40
N PRO A 5 -2.46 16.00 0.80
CA PRO A 5 -3.72 16.11 1.54
C PRO A 5 -4.03 14.86 2.36
N TYR A 6 -3.25 13.79 2.20
CA TYR A 6 -3.44 12.51 2.88
C TYR A 6 -2.45 12.25 4.02
N LYS A 7 -1.57 13.20 4.34
CA LYS A 7 -0.54 12.99 5.37
C LYS A 7 -1.14 12.68 6.75
N GLU A 8 -2.16 13.45 7.15
CA GLU A 8 -2.79 13.30 8.48
C GLU A 8 -3.44 11.91 8.63
N ILE A 9 -4.28 11.50 7.67
CA ILE A 9 -4.92 10.17 7.70
C ILE A 9 -3.90 9.02 7.64
N GLN A 10 -2.74 9.23 7.00
CA GLN A 10 -1.66 8.25 6.99
C GLN A 10 -0.95 8.16 8.33
N MET A 11 -0.71 9.30 8.99
CA MET A 11 -0.12 9.34 10.33
C MET A 11 -1.04 8.68 11.36
N ASP A 12 -2.36 8.83 11.23
CA ASP A 12 -3.32 8.17 12.13
C ASP A 12 -3.20 6.63 12.11
N VAL A 13 -3.10 6.05 10.91
CA VAL A 13 -2.85 4.59 10.77
C VAL A 13 -1.51 4.22 11.37
N CYS A 14 -0.45 5.00 11.08
CA CYS A 14 0.87 4.75 11.65
C CYS A 14 0.82 4.73 13.19
N HIS A 15 0.12 5.68 13.83
CA HIS A 15 -0.04 5.70 15.28
C HIS A 15 -0.84 4.51 15.82
N ARG A 16 -1.95 4.15 15.19
CA ARG A 16 -2.80 3.01 15.60
C ARG A 16 -2.03 1.70 15.65
N PHE A 17 -1.18 1.46 14.66
CA PHE A 17 -0.38 0.25 14.54
C PHE A 17 1.04 0.39 15.11
N ARG A 18 1.37 1.54 15.73
CA ARG A 18 2.72 1.86 16.24
C ARG A 18 3.82 1.68 15.17
N ALA A 19 3.47 1.99 13.93
CA ALA A 19 4.37 1.98 12.79
C ALA A 19 5.08 3.34 12.65
N PRO A 20 6.35 3.36 12.21
CA PRO A 20 6.98 4.60 11.79
C PRO A 20 6.33 5.13 10.51
N TYR A 21 6.10 6.44 10.46
CA TYR A 21 5.66 7.11 9.25
C TYR A 21 6.82 7.20 8.25
N TYR A 22 6.55 6.82 7.01
CA TYR A 22 7.47 6.97 5.90
C TYR A 22 6.70 7.45 4.67
N ASP A 23 7.10 8.60 4.13
CA ASP A 23 6.41 9.21 2.99
C ASP A 23 6.25 8.24 1.81
N CYS A 24 5.04 8.15 1.28
CA CYS A 24 4.74 7.22 0.18
C CYS A 24 5.32 7.66 -1.17
N GLY A 25 5.88 8.87 -1.27
CA GLY A 25 6.44 9.43 -2.48
C GLY A 25 5.37 9.59 -3.56
N TRP A 26 4.62 10.68 -3.54
CA TRP A 26 3.48 10.90 -4.46
C TRP A 26 3.86 10.92 -5.95
N ASN A 27 5.13 11.24 -6.25
CA ASN A 27 5.71 11.20 -7.59
C ASN A 27 6.45 9.89 -7.91
N LEU A 28 6.61 8.99 -6.93
CA LEU A 28 7.18 7.67 -7.16
C LEU A 28 6.14 6.71 -7.71
N LYS A 29 6.62 5.61 -8.29
CA LYS A 29 5.78 4.52 -8.78
C LYS A 29 5.64 3.41 -7.74
N LEU A 30 4.48 2.78 -7.69
CA LEU A 30 4.23 1.53 -6.98
C LEU A 30 3.87 0.43 -7.99
N GLY A 31 4.03 -0.83 -7.60
CA GLY A 31 3.45 -1.96 -8.31
C GLY A 31 1.98 -2.13 -7.91
N ILE A 32 1.08 -2.20 -8.88
CA ILE A 32 -0.34 -2.48 -8.62
C ILE A 32 -0.89 -3.50 -9.61
N SER A 33 -1.72 -4.43 -9.15
CA SER A 33 -2.46 -5.30 -10.04
C SER A 33 -3.69 -4.61 -10.62
N ARG A 34 -3.99 -4.88 -11.89
CA ARG A 34 -5.17 -4.30 -12.58
C ARG A 34 -6.48 -4.74 -11.92
N ASN A 35 -6.49 -5.89 -11.25
CA ASN A 35 -7.67 -6.43 -10.58
C ASN A 35 -8.16 -5.54 -9.41
N VAL A 36 -7.33 -4.64 -8.89
CA VAL A 36 -7.73 -3.65 -7.87
C VAL A 36 -8.89 -2.77 -8.35
N ARG A 37 -9.02 -2.58 -9.68
CA ARG A 37 -10.10 -1.77 -10.26
C ARG A 37 -11.42 -2.52 -10.43
N THR A 38 -11.46 -3.84 -10.21
CA THR A 38 -12.68 -4.64 -10.41
C THR A 38 -13.62 -4.60 -9.20
N GLY A 39 -13.17 -4.04 -8.08
CA GLY A 39 -13.89 -4.10 -6.80
C GLY A 39 -13.69 -5.41 -6.04
N LEU A 40 -12.79 -6.29 -6.50
CA LEU A 40 -12.40 -7.49 -5.77
C LEU A 40 -11.78 -7.12 -4.42
N LEU A 41 -12.08 -7.90 -3.39
CA LEU A 41 -11.59 -7.76 -2.02
C LEU A 41 -11.00 -9.09 -1.53
N PRO A 42 -10.12 -9.07 -0.51
CA PRO A 42 -9.56 -7.88 0.13
C PRO A 42 -8.52 -7.18 -0.73
N ILE A 43 -8.21 -5.92 -0.44
CA ILE A 43 -7.03 -5.26 -1.00
C ILE A 43 -5.85 -5.55 -0.08
N ARG A 44 -4.76 -6.05 -0.66
CA ARG A 44 -3.53 -6.39 0.05
C ARG A 44 -2.42 -5.47 -0.39
N GLY A 45 -1.51 -5.18 0.52
CA GLY A 45 -0.34 -4.38 0.25
C GLY A 45 0.87 -4.91 1.00
N VAL A 46 2.02 -4.91 0.33
CA VAL A 46 3.32 -5.13 0.97
C VAL A 46 4.26 -4.00 0.59
N ARG A 47 5.03 -3.50 1.56
CA ARG A 47 6.04 -2.49 1.31
C ARG A 47 7.43 -3.09 1.44
N THR A 48 8.16 -3.15 0.33
CA THR A 48 9.60 -3.41 0.32
C THR A 48 10.37 -2.11 0.48
N PRO A 49 11.68 -2.15 0.77
CA PRO A 49 12.53 -0.97 0.66
C PRO A 49 12.37 -0.32 -0.73
N PRO A 50 12.21 1.02 -0.79
CA PRO A 50 12.17 1.76 -2.04
C PRO A 50 13.46 1.57 -2.84
N GLU A 51 13.35 1.22 -4.12
CA GLU A 51 14.50 1.06 -5.02
C GLU A 51 14.17 1.62 -6.41
N ASN A 52 15.17 2.13 -7.13
CA ASN A 52 15.08 2.52 -8.55
C ASN A 52 13.89 3.45 -8.88
N GLY A 53 13.56 4.40 -7.99
CA GLY A 53 12.48 5.37 -8.19
C GLY A 53 11.06 4.83 -7.92
N THR A 54 10.94 3.70 -7.22
CA THR A 54 9.67 3.16 -6.73
C THR A 54 9.44 3.53 -5.26
N SER A 55 8.19 3.50 -4.80
CA SER A 55 7.83 3.71 -3.39
C SER A 55 7.98 2.44 -2.53
N GLY A 56 8.26 1.30 -3.17
CA GLY A 56 8.34 -0.03 -2.56
C GLY A 56 6.99 -0.72 -2.35
N TRP A 57 5.88 -0.06 -2.67
CA TRP A 57 4.54 -0.67 -2.52
C TRP A 57 4.22 -1.64 -3.66
N TYR A 58 3.70 -2.80 -3.31
CA TYR A 58 3.03 -3.75 -4.20
C TYR A 58 1.61 -3.98 -3.69
N ILE A 59 0.61 -3.69 -4.52
CA ILE A 59 -0.81 -3.68 -4.13
C ILE A 59 -1.63 -4.56 -5.08
N TRP A 60 -2.47 -5.43 -4.56
CA TRP A 60 -3.35 -6.29 -5.37
C TRP A 60 -4.69 -6.54 -4.67
N ALA A 61 -5.68 -7.00 -5.42
CA ALA A 61 -6.96 -7.45 -4.88
C ALA A 61 -7.05 -8.98 -4.85
N GLY A 62 -7.79 -9.52 -3.88
CA GLY A 62 -8.00 -10.94 -3.68
C GLY A 62 -7.06 -11.57 -2.66
N GLU A 63 -7.25 -12.86 -2.40
CA GLU A 63 -6.44 -13.61 -1.43
C GLU A 63 -5.07 -13.97 -1.99
N GLU A 64 -5.02 -14.37 -3.26
CA GLU A 64 -3.81 -14.87 -3.90
C GLU A 64 -3.09 -13.79 -4.72
N MET A 65 -1.77 -13.75 -4.58
CA MET A 65 -0.89 -12.98 -5.46
C MET A 65 -0.47 -13.87 -6.63
N SER A 66 -0.80 -13.47 -7.86
CA SER A 66 -0.37 -14.21 -9.04
C SER A 66 1.16 -14.17 -9.20
N GLN A 67 1.72 -15.27 -9.71
CA GLN A 67 3.15 -15.37 -10.06
C GLN A 67 3.43 -14.93 -11.51
N ALA A 68 2.41 -14.45 -12.23
CA ALA A 68 2.60 -13.95 -13.59
C ALA A 68 3.52 -12.72 -13.60
N GLU A 69 4.48 -12.69 -14.52
CA GLU A 69 5.46 -11.60 -14.62
C GLU A 69 4.82 -10.23 -14.89
N ASP A 70 3.65 -10.20 -15.52
CA ASP A 70 2.88 -9.00 -15.83
C ASP A 70 1.81 -8.66 -14.79
N PHE A 71 1.80 -9.35 -13.65
CA PHE A 71 0.76 -9.18 -12.62
C PHE A 71 0.77 -7.77 -12.01
N PHE A 72 1.96 -7.23 -11.73
CA PHE A 72 2.10 -5.85 -11.24
C PHE A 72 2.47 -4.91 -12.37
N VAL A 73 1.71 -3.83 -12.49
CA VAL A 73 2.02 -2.73 -13.39
C VAL A 73 2.48 -1.51 -12.60
N PRO A 74 3.42 -0.70 -13.13
CA PRO A 74 3.85 0.52 -12.46
C PRO A 74 2.75 1.58 -12.51
N LEU A 75 2.38 2.13 -11.35
CA LEU A 75 1.44 3.24 -11.22
C LEU A 75 2.05 4.34 -10.34
N HIS A 76 2.00 5.59 -10.78
CA HIS A 76 2.38 6.70 -9.90
C HIS A 76 1.44 6.78 -8.69
N THR A 77 1.98 6.94 -7.48
CA THR A 77 1.22 6.97 -6.23
C THR A 77 0.07 8.00 -6.26
N ARG A 78 0.27 9.15 -6.91
CA ARG A 78 -0.78 10.18 -7.13
C ARG A 78 -2.03 9.72 -7.89
N HIS A 79 -2.00 8.59 -8.59
CA HIS A 79 -3.18 8.05 -9.26
C HIS A 79 -4.00 7.10 -8.39
N ILE A 80 -3.49 6.69 -7.21
CA ILE A 80 -4.23 5.81 -6.29
C ILE A 80 -5.62 6.33 -5.91
N PRO A 81 -5.84 7.64 -5.67
CA PRO A 81 -7.17 8.16 -5.38
C PRO A 81 -8.22 7.87 -6.48
N HIS A 82 -7.79 7.60 -7.71
CA HIS A 82 -8.66 7.23 -8.83
C HIS A 82 -8.78 5.72 -9.02
N TRP A 83 -7.93 4.93 -8.38
CA TRP A 83 -7.89 3.46 -8.50
C TRP A 83 -8.51 2.77 -7.30
N CYS A 84 -8.08 3.15 -6.09
CA CYS A 84 -8.42 2.44 -4.87
C CYS A 84 -8.24 3.37 -3.68
N LYS A 85 -9.28 4.11 -3.30
CA LYS A 85 -9.17 5.09 -2.20
C LYS A 85 -8.92 4.44 -0.84
N ILE A 86 -9.39 3.21 -0.65
CA ILE A 86 -9.32 2.49 0.63
C ILE A 86 -7.88 2.27 1.11
N VAL A 87 -6.89 2.21 0.20
CA VAL A 87 -5.49 1.98 0.59
C VAL A 87 -4.75 3.26 1.00
N ILE A 88 -5.28 4.45 0.68
CA ILE A 88 -4.61 5.73 0.91
C ILE A 88 -4.11 5.89 2.37
N PRO A 89 -4.91 5.55 3.41
CA PRO A 89 -4.47 5.66 4.81
C PRO A 89 -3.23 4.81 5.12
N TYR A 90 -3.02 3.71 4.41
CA TYR A 90 -1.97 2.74 4.71
C TYR A 90 -0.65 3.03 3.99
N LEU A 91 -0.65 3.90 2.97
CA LEU A 91 0.54 4.15 2.16
C LEU A 91 1.71 4.82 2.93
N GLY A 92 1.42 5.41 4.10
CA GLY A 92 2.43 6.00 4.99
C GLY A 92 3.20 4.99 5.84
N LEU A 93 2.80 3.72 5.87
CA LEU A 93 3.49 2.68 6.64
C LEU A 93 4.90 2.45 6.10
N ALA A 94 5.91 2.35 6.96
CA ALA A 94 7.30 2.15 6.57
C ALA A 94 7.57 0.83 5.79
N PRO A 95 8.72 0.71 5.10
CA PRO A 95 9.15 -0.56 4.53
C PRO A 95 9.12 -1.69 5.56
N GLY A 96 8.75 -2.91 5.13
CA GLY A 96 8.56 -4.07 5.99
C GLY A 96 7.11 -4.27 6.47
N TRP A 97 6.25 -3.24 6.32
CA TRP A 97 4.84 -3.31 6.69
C TRP A 97 3.96 -3.90 5.59
N ARG A 98 2.87 -4.53 6.03
CA ARG A 98 1.86 -5.19 5.20
C ARG A 98 0.47 -4.81 5.68
N PHE A 99 -0.51 -4.89 4.77
CA PHE A 99 -1.91 -4.74 5.13
C PHE A 99 -2.83 -5.66 4.33
N ILE A 100 -3.98 -5.98 4.91
CA ILE A 100 -5.18 -6.55 4.27
C ILE A 100 -6.34 -5.64 4.67
N VAL A 101 -7.06 -5.10 3.68
CA VAL A 101 -8.15 -4.15 3.95
C VAL A 101 -9.39 -4.43 3.10
N THR A 102 -10.54 -4.27 3.73
CA THR A 102 -11.89 -4.26 3.15
C THR A 102 -12.66 -3.10 3.79
N PRO A 103 -13.87 -2.76 3.32
CA PRO A 103 -14.69 -1.74 3.99
C PRO A 103 -14.94 -1.99 5.48
N ASP A 104 -15.01 -3.27 5.89
CA ASP A 104 -15.43 -3.68 7.24
C ASP A 104 -14.32 -4.36 8.06
N TYR A 105 -13.12 -4.52 7.48
CA TYR A 105 -12.02 -5.25 8.10
C TYR A 105 -10.67 -4.67 7.68
N GLU A 106 -9.76 -4.57 8.63
CA GLU A 106 -8.36 -4.21 8.42
C GLU A 106 -7.46 -5.10 9.28
N ASP A 107 -6.34 -5.51 8.70
CA ASP A 107 -5.23 -6.14 9.39
C ASP A 107 -3.93 -5.54 8.87
N VAL A 108 -3.07 -5.09 9.78
CA VAL A 108 -1.84 -4.35 9.45
C VAL A 108 -0.74 -4.83 10.38
N TRP A 109 0.37 -5.30 9.80
CA TRP A 109 1.45 -5.90 10.57
C TRP A 109 2.81 -5.71 9.90
N HIS A 110 3.87 -5.87 10.70
CA HIS A 110 5.25 -5.85 10.22
C HIS A 110 5.74 -7.28 9.93
N LYS A 111 6.55 -7.45 8.88
CA LYS A 111 7.13 -8.77 8.51
C LYS A 111 7.91 -9.42 9.66
N ASP A 112 8.62 -8.65 10.47
CA ASP A 112 9.38 -9.23 11.59
C ASP A 112 8.49 -9.73 12.74
N ASN A 113 7.19 -9.44 12.70
CA ASN A 113 6.21 -9.93 13.67
C ASN A 113 5.46 -11.20 13.19
N THR A 114 5.82 -11.75 12.03
CA THR A 114 5.39 -13.11 11.65
C THR A 114 6.37 -14.10 12.26
N GLU A 115 5.99 -14.67 13.40
CA GLU A 115 6.53 -15.96 13.84
C GLU A 115 6.24 -17.01 12.74
N GLU A 116 7.21 -17.90 12.52
CA GLU A 116 7.17 -19.01 11.55
C GLU A 116 5.93 -19.92 11.71
#